data_AF-A0A069CXK1-F1
#
_entry.id   AF-A0A069CXK1-F1
#
_cell.length_a   1.000
_cell.length_b   1.000
_cell.length_c   1.000
_cell.angle_alpha   90.00
_cell.angle_beta   90.00
_cell.angle_gamma   90.00
#
_symmetry.space_group_name_H-M   'P 1'
#
loop_
_entity.id
_entity.type
_entity.pdbx_description
1 polymer ?
#
loop_
_entity_poly.entity_id
_entity_poly.type
_entity_poly.pdbx_seq_one_letter_code
_entity_poly.pdbx_strand_id
1 'polypeptide(L)'
;MINLDVSKTPTITPVLRQRRADQTAYTADVSITRNGAAFDLTDFAISFEGITNKGAKIIDDSGIVITDAVNGRFIYSMPAEALNDVGDFKSAYFSLTKGSERETTNNFGLFVLASADLTEDESKNYLSEYEKMLEKLRELYESMNIDEIKKDIDELKGEMNETKEDINKQLEDTKTEIQAMIDEVTKTIANKDIAVRGEDNHFTANMIVDKPIDGSLKTRVTTVTDFADIAKAITTYPGQWANNGKNIANAPFASGNYT
;
A
#
# COMPACT_ATOMS: atom_id res chain seq x y z
N MET A 1 12.50 18.69 29.39
CA MET A 1 12.62 17.27 29.03
C MET A 1 13.17 17.16 27.61
N ILE A 2 14.26 16.43 27.43
CA ILE A 2 14.88 16.12 26.14
C ILE A 2 14.40 14.74 25.72
N ASN A 3 13.84 14.61 24.52
CA ASN A 3 13.41 13.33 23.98
C ASN A 3 14.41 12.88 22.91
N LEU A 4 15.01 11.72 23.12
CA LEU A 4 16.03 11.15 22.23
C LEU A 4 15.59 9.77 21.79
N ASP A 5 15.91 9.41 20.54
CA ASP A 5 15.56 8.11 19.99
C ASP A 5 16.81 7.33 19.59
N VAL A 6 16.86 6.03 19.92
CA VAL A 6 17.94 5.11 19.53
C VAL A 6 17.79 4.59 18.10
N SER A 7 16.59 4.66 17.52
CA SER A 7 16.33 4.30 16.13
C SER A 7 16.76 5.38 15.13
N LYS A 8 17.26 6.51 15.63
CA LYS A 8 17.76 7.65 14.86
C LYS A 8 16.74 8.29 13.92
N THR A 9 15.47 8.16 14.27
CA THR A 9 14.39 8.89 13.59
C THR A 9 14.55 10.39 13.83
N PRO A 10 14.33 11.27 12.83
CA PRO A 10 14.52 12.71 13.00
C PRO A 10 13.47 13.27 13.96
N THR A 11 13.89 13.55 15.20
CA THR A 11 13.07 14.24 16.20
C THR A 11 13.67 15.61 16.46
N ILE A 12 12.82 16.64 16.63
CA ILE A 12 13.28 17.98 17.01
C ILE A 12 13.78 17.90 18.46
N THR A 13 15.08 17.85 18.65
CA THR A 13 15.68 17.82 19.98
C THR A 13 15.97 19.26 20.46
N PRO A 14 15.49 19.66 21.65
CA PRO A 14 15.75 21.00 22.17
C PRO A 14 17.26 21.21 22.44
N VAL A 15 17.74 22.44 22.21
CA VAL A 15 19.13 22.82 22.48
C VAL A 15 19.32 23.08 23.97
N LEU A 16 20.29 22.41 24.59
CA LEU A 16 20.75 22.74 25.93
C LEU A 16 21.76 23.89 25.87
N ARG A 17 21.52 24.97 26.62
CA ARG A 17 22.44 26.10 26.78
C ARG A 17 22.89 26.20 28.24
N GLN A 18 24.21 26.24 28.47
CA GLN A 18 24.81 26.20 29.82
C GLN A 18 25.84 27.30 30.02
N ARG A 19 25.80 28.06 31.12
CA ARG A 19 26.79 29.10 31.42
C ARG A 19 27.94 28.57 32.26
N ARG A 20 29.17 28.96 31.90
CA ARG A 20 30.37 28.71 32.71
C ARG A 20 30.24 29.40 34.07
N ALA A 21 30.42 28.66 35.16
CA ALA A 21 30.40 29.11 36.56
C ALA A 21 29.03 29.34 37.26
N ASP A 22 27.90 28.90 36.68
CA ASP A 22 26.65 28.78 37.44
C ASP A 22 26.77 27.63 38.47
N GLN A 23 26.61 27.92 39.78
CA GLN A 23 26.80 26.94 40.87
C GLN A 23 25.69 25.88 40.99
N THR A 24 24.58 26.04 40.28
CA THR A 24 23.58 24.99 40.13
C THR A 24 23.96 24.12 38.94
N ALA A 25 24.45 22.91 39.20
CA ALA A 25 24.65 21.89 38.19
C ALA A 25 23.34 21.72 37.42
N TYR A 26 23.30 22.16 36.16
CA TYR A 26 22.10 22.02 35.37
C TYR A 26 21.87 20.55 35.07
N THR A 27 20.66 20.12 35.41
CA THR A 27 20.15 18.78 35.21
C THR A 27 19.26 18.75 33.98
N ALA A 28 19.55 17.86 33.04
CA ALA A 28 18.69 17.55 31.92
C ALA A 28 17.80 16.36 32.28
N ASP A 29 16.49 16.54 32.27
CA ASP A 29 15.52 15.44 32.28
C ASP A 29 15.47 14.83 30.87
N VAL A 30 15.87 13.56 30.73
CA VAL A 30 16.05 12.85 29.46
C VAL A 30 15.09 11.67 29.40
N SER A 31 14.42 11.51 28.25
CA SER A 31 13.62 10.34 27.91
C SER A 31 14.17 9.68 26.64
N ILE A 32 14.38 8.36 26.71
CA ILE A 32 14.84 7.52 25.61
C ILE A 32 13.66 6.76 25.02
N THR A 33 13.53 6.85 23.71
CA THR A 33 12.55 6.07 22.93
C THR A 33 13.23 5.20 21.88
N ARG A 34 12.49 4.20 21.40
CA ARG A 34 12.78 3.46 20.18
C ARG A 34 11.55 3.55 19.28
N ASN A 35 11.68 4.20 18.13
CA ASN A 35 10.56 4.44 17.21
C ASN A 35 9.36 5.10 17.92
N GLY A 36 9.62 6.05 18.83
CA GLY A 36 8.60 6.75 19.60
C GLY A 36 7.97 5.99 20.77
N ALA A 37 8.30 4.72 20.99
CA ALA A 37 7.91 3.98 22.19
C ALA A 37 8.99 4.06 23.29
N ALA A 38 8.60 4.07 24.57
CA ALA A 38 9.55 4.11 25.69
C ALA A 38 10.56 2.95 25.62
N PHE A 39 11.84 3.26 25.88
CA PHE A 39 12.92 2.28 25.86
C PHE A 39 13.28 1.86 27.29
N ASP A 40 13.16 0.57 27.61
CA ASP A 40 13.49 0.05 28.94
C ASP A 40 15.01 0.05 29.18
N LEU A 41 15.44 0.84 30.16
CA LEU A 41 16.84 1.02 30.57
C LEU A 41 17.29 0.00 31.64
N THR A 42 16.47 -1.00 31.97
CA THR A 42 16.83 -2.00 32.99
C THR A 42 18.12 -2.74 32.62
N ASP A 43 19.09 -2.71 33.54
CA ASP A 43 20.46 -3.22 33.40
C ASP A 43 21.34 -2.53 32.34
N PHE A 44 20.90 -1.40 31.76
CA PHE A 44 21.76 -0.60 30.89
C PHE A 44 22.66 0.34 31.71
N ALA A 45 23.94 0.34 31.40
CA ALA A 45 24.85 1.43 31.74
C ALA A 45 24.68 2.56 30.73
N ILE A 46 24.56 3.80 31.21
CA ILE A 46 24.35 4.99 30.38
C ILE A 46 25.60 5.86 30.50
N SER A 47 26.06 6.45 29.40
CA SER A 47 27.14 7.44 29.42
C SER A 47 26.85 8.56 28.42
N PHE A 48 27.08 9.80 28.82
CA PHE A 48 27.19 10.92 27.90
C PHE A 48 28.51 10.84 27.12
N GLU A 49 28.44 11.02 25.81
CA GLU A 49 29.60 11.10 24.94
C GLU A 49 29.48 12.33 24.03
N GLY A 50 30.50 13.19 24.07
CA GLY A 50 30.51 14.44 23.32
C GLY A 50 31.88 14.88 22.83
N ILE A 51 31.88 15.74 21.82
CA ILE A 51 33.09 16.39 21.29
C ILE A 51 32.88 17.89 21.32
N THR A 52 33.73 18.64 22.01
CA THR A 52 33.66 20.11 22.08
C THR A 52 33.98 20.76 20.73
N ASN A 53 33.69 22.07 20.57
CA ASN A 53 34.11 22.84 19.39
C ASN A 53 35.62 22.75 19.14
N LYS A 54 36.43 22.69 20.20
CA LYS A 54 37.90 22.54 20.12
C LYS A 54 38.36 21.10 19.92
N GLY A 55 37.43 20.14 19.89
CA GLY A 55 37.73 18.73 19.62
C GLY A 55 38.07 17.91 20.87
N ALA A 56 37.90 18.46 22.07
CA ALA A 56 38.05 17.68 23.31
C ALA A 56 36.93 16.64 23.40
N LYS A 57 37.28 15.41 23.76
CA LYS A 57 36.31 14.33 23.97
C LYS A 57 35.89 14.31 25.43
N ILE A 58 34.58 14.33 25.66
CA ILE A 58 33.97 14.21 26.98
C ILE A 58 33.20 12.90 26.99
N ILE A 59 33.54 12.03 27.95
CA ILE A 59 32.80 10.80 28.24
C ILE A 59 32.49 10.86 29.73
N ASP A 60 31.21 10.81 30.09
CA ASP A 60 30.78 10.98 31.46
C ASP A 60 29.57 10.10 31.77
N ASP A 61 29.68 9.31 32.82
CA ASP A 61 28.59 8.52 33.40
C ASP A 61 28.20 9.01 34.81
N SER A 62 29.06 9.81 35.45
CA SER A 62 28.94 10.23 36.84
C SER A 62 27.75 11.17 37.07
N GLY A 63 27.37 11.92 36.03
CA GLY A 63 26.23 12.83 36.05
C GLY A 63 24.87 12.17 35.96
N ILE A 64 24.79 10.85 35.77
CA ILE A 64 23.54 10.17 35.39
C ILE A 64 22.83 9.60 36.61
N VAL A 65 21.54 9.94 36.73
CA VAL A 65 20.63 9.43 37.76
C VAL A 65 19.38 8.88 37.08
N ILE A 66 19.25 7.55 37.02
CA ILE A 66 18.05 6.91 36.46
C ILE A 66 16.85 7.20 37.38
N THR A 67 15.80 7.78 36.82
CA THR A 67 14.58 8.16 37.56
C THR A 67 13.45 7.16 37.33
N ASP A 68 13.38 6.55 36.14
CA ASP A 68 12.40 5.52 35.79
C ASP A 68 12.95 4.67 34.65
N ALA A 69 13.54 3.51 34.99
CA ALA A 69 14.21 2.65 34.02
C ALA A 69 13.24 2.08 32.98
N VAL A 70 12.08 1.58 33.43
CA VAL A 70 11.10 0.91 32.56
C VAL A 70 10.54 1.86 31.50
N ASN A 71 10.38 3.15 31.85
CA ASN A 71 9.91 4.18 30.91
C ASN A 71 11.04 4.98 30.25
N GLY A 72 12.30 4.54 30.39
CA GLY A 72 13.42 5.14 29.69
C GLY A 72 13.81 6.53 30.16
N ARG A 73 13.68 6.86 31.46
CA ARG A 73 13.91 8.21 31.99
C ARG A 73 15.08 8.27 32.96
N PHE A 74 15.90 9.30 32.79
CA PHE A 74 16.98 9.64 33.70
C PHE A 74 17.24 11.15 33.71
N ILE A 75 17.94 11.60 34.75
CA ILE A 75 18.46 12.95 34.86
C ILE A 75 19.96 12.90 34.55
N TYR A 76 20.45 13.86 33.77
CA TYR A 76 21.87 14.04 33.50
C TYR A 76 22.40 15.38 34.01
N SER A 77 23.45 15.36 34.82
CA SER A 77 24.15 16.54 35.34
C SER A 77 25.52 16.66 34.67
N MET A 78 25.73 17.70 33.87
CA MET A 78 26.96 17.80 33.10
C MET A 78 28.17 18.19 33.98
N PRO A 79 29.35 17.55 33.82
CA PRO A 79 30.51 17.84 34.65
C PRO A 79 31.09 19.21 34.30
N ALA A 80 31.65 19.90 35.28
CA ALA A 80 32.23 21.24 35.10
C ALA A 80 33.33 21.28 34.03
N GLU A 81 34.04 20.17 33.83
CA GLU A 81 35.09 20.02 32.81
C GLU A 81 34.55 20.17 31.39
N ALA A 82 33.32 19.70 31.15
CA ALA A 82 32.63 19.84 29.87
C ALA A 82 32.21 21.30 29.58
N LEU A 83 32.26 22.18 30.57
CA LEU A 83 31.94 23.61 30.47
C LEU A 83 33.16 24.50 30.21
N ASN A 84 34.36 23.91 30.10
CA ASN A 84 35.59 24.69 29.86
C ASN A 84 35.70 25.24 28.43
N ASP A 85 35.18 24.49 27.47
CA ASP A 85 35.17 24.88 26.06
C ASP A 85 33.85 25.59 25.71
N VAL A 86 33.86 26.92 25.83
CA VAL A 86 32.76 27.80 25.40
C VAL A 86 32.52 27.61 23.89
N GLY A 87 31.27 27.35 23.52
CA GLY A 87 30.79 27.18 22.15
C GLY A 87 30.00 25.89 21.93
N ASP A 88 29.76 25.59 20.65
CA ASP A 88 28.99 24.42 20.22
C ASP A 88 29.76 23.11 20.44
N PHE A 89 29.10 22.10 21.00
CA PHE A 89 29.60 20.73 20.85
C PHE A 89 29.40 20.28 19.40
N LYS A 90 30.44 19.67 18.81
CA LYS A 90 30.38 19.03 17.48
C LYS A 90 29.46 17.81 17.49
N SER A 91 29.41 17.11 18.62
CA SER A 91 28.52 15.98 18.86
C SER A 91 28.23 15.87 20.35
N ALA A 92 27.03 15.43 20.69
CA ALA A 92 26.59 15.19 22.05
C ALA A 92 25.46 14.14 21.99
N TYR A 93 25.66 12.98 22.58
CA TYR A 93 24.70 11.87 22.58
C TYR A 93 24.88 11.03 23.85
N PHE A 94 23.95 10.10 24.10
CA PHE A 94 24.10 9.10 25.15
C PHE A 94 24.37 7.73 24.53
N SER A 95 25.30 6.98 25.11
CA SER A 95 25.51 5.56 24.85
C SER A 95 24.85 4.73 25.95
N LEU A 96 24.29 3.59 25.55
CA LEU A 96 23.57 2.64 26.38
C LEU A 96 24.23 1.28 26.19
N THR A 97 24.75 0.68 27.25
CA THR A 97 25.49 -0.60 27.18
C THR A 97 24.90 -1.64 28.12
N LYS A 98 24.58 -2.83 27.60
CA LYS A 98 24.11 -3.98 28.38
C LYS A 98 24.85 -5.24 27.91
N GLY A 99 25.78 -5.74 28.71
CA GLY A 99 26.64 -6.86 28.31
C GLY A 99 27.48 -6.51 27.08
N SER A 100 27.29 -7.22 25.98
CA SER A 100 27.95 -6.95 24.68
C SER A 100 27.16 -6.01 23.77
N GLU A 101 25.93 -5.64 24.13
CA GLU A 101 25.08 -4.76 23.33
C GLU A 101 25.41 -3.30 23.65
N ARG A 102 25.59 -2.48 22.61
CA ARG A 102 25.79 -1.04 22.71
C ARG A 102 24.88 -0.31 21.73
N GLU A 103 24.08 0.59 22.25
CA GLU A 103 23.23 1.51 21.50
C GLU A 103 23.61 2.95 21.78
N THR A 104 23.22 3.84 20.86
CA THR A 104 23.48 5.29 20.97
C THR A 104 22.27 6.06 20.52
N THR A 105 21.95 7.14 21.21
CA THR A 105 20.90 8.06 20.79
C THR A 105 21.30 8.86 19.54
N ASN A 106 20.33 9.58 18.97
CA ASN A 106 20.62 10.75 18.14
C ASN A 106 21.54 11.76 18.85
N ASN A 107 22.27 12.53 18.04
CA ASN A 107 22.95 13.73 18.52
C ASN A 107 21.91 14.79 18.94
N PHE A 108 22.20 15.52 20.01
CA PHE A 108 21.45 16.68 20.43
C PHE A 108 22.31 17.94 20.44
N GLY A 109 21.68 19.11 20.30
CA GLY A 109 22.38 20.40 20.36
C GLY A 109 22.80 20.72 21.79
N LEU A 110 24.10 20.91 22.01
CA LEU A 110 24.67 21.33 23.29
C LEU A 110 25.59 22.53 23.10
N PHE A 111 25.30 23.62 23.82
CA PHE A 111 26.02 24.88 23.73
C PHE A 111 26.48 25.37 25.10
N VAL A 112 27.78 25.65 25.23
CA VAL A 112 28.36 26.22 26.45
C VAL A 112 28.60 27.72 26.25
N LEU A 113 27.96 28.54 27.07
CA LEU A 113 28.08 29.99 27.18
C LEU A 113 29.23 30.39 28.11
N ALA A 114 29.88 31.52 27.82
CA ALA A 114 30.81 32.16 28.76
C ALA A 114 30.10 32.60 30.05
N SER A 115 30.90 32.86 31.09
CA SER A 115 30.44 33.29 32.42
C SER A 115 29.73 34.65 32.38
N ALA A 116 28.74 34.85 33.26
CA ALA A 116 27.87 36.04 33.30
C ALA A 116 28.54 37.34 33.82
N ASP A 117 29.87 37.41 33.88
CA ASP A 117 30.58 38.57 34.39
C ASP A 117 30.63 39.68 33.31
N LEU A 118 29.56 40.47 33.29
CA LEU A 118 29.25 41.51 32.31
C LEU A 118 30.03 42.80 32.61
N THR A 119 31.34 42.81 32.32
CA THR A 119 32.08 44.08 32.22
C THR A 119 32.23 44.48 30.75
N GLU A 120 31.25 45.26 30.29
CA GLU A 120 31.36 46.27 29.23
C GLU A 120 31.85 45.88 27.80
N ASP A 121 31.32 44.80 27.19
CA ASP A 121 31.15 44.75 25.70
C ASP A 121 30.19 43.65 25.20
N GLU A 122 29.71 42.76 26.07
CA GLU A 122 29.04 41.52 25.63
C GLU A 122 27.55 41.66 25.22
N SER A 123 26.89 42.78 25.51
CA SER A 123 25.50 42.98 25.07
C SER A 123 25.38 43.10 23.54
N LYS A 124 26.45 43.52 22.86
CA LYS A 124 26.54 43.53 21.39
C LYS A 124 26.72 42.12 20.81
N ASN A 125 27.44 41.25 21.52
CA ASN A 125 27.63 39.86 21.11
C ASN A 125 26.32 39.07 21.17
N TYR A 126 25.48 39.25 22.18
CA TYR A 126 24.21 38.52 22.30
C TYR A 126 23.26 38.72 21.11
N LEU A 127 23.10 39.97 20.64
CA LEU A 127 22.26 40.29 19.49
C LEU A 127 22.87 39.76 18.18
N SER A 128 24.19 39.92 18.02
CA SER A 128 24.95 39.36 16.88
C SER A 128 24.88 37.83 16.80
N GLU A 129 24.98 37.10 17.91
CA GLU A 129 24.89 35.63 17.92
C GLU A 129 23.46 35.13 17.67
N TYR A 130 22.44 35.89 18.10
CA TYR A 130 21.05 35.63 17.73
C TYR A 130 20.83 35.81 16.21
N GLU A 131 21.39 36.88 15.63
CA GLU A 131 21.38 37.12 14.18
C GLU A 131 22.12 36.01 13.41
N LYS A 132 23.29 35.54 13.89
CA LYS A 132 24.00 34.39 13.30
C LYS A 132 23.22 33.09 13.40
N MET A 133 22.48 32.87 14.48
CA MET A 133 21.62 31.70 14.63
C MET A 133 20.41 31.77 13.68
N LEU A 134 19.81 32.95 13.53
CA LEU A 134 18.77 33.19 12.52
C LEU A 134 19.29 32.96 11.11
N GLU A 135 20.53 33.37 10.83
CA GLU A 135 21.15 33.16 9.52
C GLU A 135 21.47 31.69 9.27
N LYS A 136 22.06 30.98 10.23
CA LYS A 136 22.23 29.52 10.14
C LYS A 136 20.90 28.80 10.00
N LEU A 137 19.83 29.25 10.66
CA LEU A 137 18.51 28.66 10.49
C LEU A 137 17.98 28.88 9.07
N ARG A 138 18.18 30.07 8.50
CA ARG A 138 17.85 30.37 7.09
C ARG A 138 18.69 29.54 6.14
N GLU A 139 20.00 29.48 6.32
CA GLU A 139 20.90 28.61 5.55
C GLU A 139 20.47 27.13 5.66
N LEU A 140 19.99 26.69 6.82
CA LEU A 140 19.49 25.33 7.00
C LEU A 140 18.14 25.11 6.30
N TYR A 141 17.26 26.11 6.29
CA TYR A 141 16.04 26.13 5.49
C TYR A 141 16.29 26.22 3.98
N GLU A 142 17.37 26.88 3.54
CA GLU A 142 17.79 26.99 2.15
C GLU A 142 18.59 25.75 1.70
N SER A 143 19.38 25.14 2.61
CA SER A 143 20.16 23.91 2.37
C SER A 143 19.32 22.65 2.48
N MET A 144 18.21 22.68 3.24
CA MET A 144 17.07 21.84 2.93
C MET A 144 16.60 22.34 1.57
N ASN A 145 17.06 21.67 0.52
CA ASN A 145 16.78 22.04 -0.86
C ASN A 145 15.30 21.70 -1.15
N ILE A 146 14.39 22.42 -0.47
CA ILE A 146 12.94 22.19 -0.46
C ILE A 146 12.41 22.30 -1.89
N ASP A 147 13.07 23.09 -2.73
CA ASP A 147 12.77 23.20 -4.14
C ASP A 147 13.20 21.96 -4.94
N GLU A 148 14.31 21.30 -4.61
CA GLU A 148 14.64 19.96 -5.15
C GLU A 148 13.64 18.92 -4.66
N ILE A 149 13.28 18.93 -3.37
CA ILE A 149 12.28 17.98 -2.84
C ILE A 149 10.91 18.18 -3.50
N LYS A 150 10.49 19.44 -3.71
CA LYS A 150 9.25 19.74 -4.45
C LYS A 150 9.35 19.30 -5.90
N LYS A 151 10.50 19.53 -6.54
CA LYS A 151 10.76 19.08 -7.90
C LYS A 151 10.68 17.56 -8.00
N ASP A 152 11.32 16.82 -7.10
CA ASP A 152 11.27 15.37 -7.03
C ASP A 152 9.83 14.87 -6.81
N ILE A 153 9.08 15.54 -5.92
CA ILE A 153 7.65 15.24 -5.71
C ILE A 153 6.83 15.48 -6.98
N ASP A 154 7.10 16.56 -7.71
CA ASP A 154 6.35 16.89 -8.92
C ASP A 154 6.74 15.99 -10.11
N GLU A 155 8.01 15.58 -10.22
CA GLU A 155 8.48 14.54 -11.14
C GLU A 155 7.81 13.20 -10.84
N LEU A 156 7.80 12.76 -9.57
CA LEU A 156 7.12 11.53 -9.14
C LEU A 156 5.61 11.56 -9.41
N LYS A 157 4.95 12.71 -9.22
CA LYS A 157 3.53 12.86 -9.60
C LYS A 157 3.34 12.75 -11.11
N GLY A 158 4.26 13.28 -11.91
CA GLY A 158 4.26 13.16 -13.36
C GLY A 158 4.33 11.70 -13.80
N GLU A 159 5.37 10.99 -13.34
CA GLU A 159 5.57 9.55 -13.63
C GLU A 159 4.36 8.70 -13.19
N MET A 160 3.76 9.01 -12.03
CA MET A 160 2.58 8.32 -11.55
C MET A 160 1.36 8.54 -12.44
N ASN A 161 1.17 9.75 -12.98
CA ASN A 161 0.08 10.05 -13.90
C ASN A 161 0.28 9.35 -15.25
N GLU A 162 1.50 9.36 -15.80
CA GLU A 162 1.82 8.64 -17.04
C GLU A 162 1.57 7.14 -16.88
N THR A 163 2.02 6.55 -15.77
CA THR A 163 1.78 5.15 -15.44
C THR A 163 0.27 4.84 -15.36
N LYS A 164 -0.52 5.75 -14.76
CA LYS A 164 -1.98 5.60 -14.69
C LYS A 164 -2.65 5.64 -16.06
N GLU A 165 -2.18 6.51 -16.95
CA GLU A 165 -2.68 6.59 -18.32
C GLU A 165 -2.36 5.33 -19.12
N ASP A 166 -1.14 4.80 -18.99
CA ASP A 166 -0.74 3.55 -19.65
C ASP A 166 -1.58 2.35 -19.16
N ILE A 167 -1.80 2.23 -17.85
CA ILE A 167 -2.68 1.19 -17.28
C ILE A 167 -4.10 1.28 -17.85
N ASN A 168 -4.67 2.49 -17.94
CA ASN A 168 -6.02 2.66 -18.48
C ASN A 168 -6.09 2.29 -19.96
N LYS A 169 -5.05 2.63 -20.73
CA LYS A 169 -4.96 2.25 -22.15
C LYS A 169 -4.89 0.73 -22.31
N GLN A 170 -4.00 0.07 -21.56
CA GLN A 170 -3.89 -1.39 -21.57
C GLN A 170 -5.21 -2.08 -21.21
N LEU A 171 -5.97 -1.51 -20.26
CA LEU A 171 -7.27 -2.02 -19.87
C LEU A 171 -8.30 -1.93 -21.01
N GLU A 172 -8.38 -0.80 -21.71
CA GLU A 172 -9.30 -0.62 -22.83
C GLU A 172 -8.89 -1.47 -24.06
N ASP A 173 -7.59 -1.60 -24.33
CA ASP A 173 -7.07 -2.48 -25.38
C ASP A 173 -7.47 -3.94 -25.08
N THR A 174 -7.21 -4.40 -23.85
CA THR A 174 -7.58 -5.76 -23.39
C THR A 174 -9.09 -6.00 -23.50
N LYS A 175 -9.91 -5.01 -23.12
CA LYS A 175 -11.37 -5.11 -23.23
C LYS A 175 -11.84 -5.23 -24.68
N THR A 176 -11.20 -4.50 -25.59
CA THR A 176 -11.49 -4.56 -27.03
C THR A 176 -11.12 -5.93 -27.60
N GLU A 177 -9.95 -6.47 -27.24
CA GLU A 177 -9.52 -7.82 -27.65
C GLU A 177 -10.48 -8.90 -27.13
N ILE A 178 -10.90 -8.82 -25.87
CA ILE A 178 -11.89 -9.74 -25.30
C ILE A 178 -13.22 -9.65 -26.06
N GLN A 179 -13.68 -8.45 -26.38
CA GLN A 179 -14.91 -8.28 -27.14
C GLN A 179 -14.80 -8.89 -28.53
N ALA A 180 -13.68 -8.69 -29.22
CA ALA A 180 -13.44 -9.30 -30.54
C ALA A 180 -13.44 -10.83 -30.46
N MET A 181 -12.83 -11.42 -29.41
CA MET A 181 -12.87 -12.86 -29.18
C MET A 181 -14.30 -13.36 -28.91
N ILE A 182 -15.09 -12.63 -28.11
CA ILE A 182 -16.50 -12.95 -27.87
C ILE A 182 -17.27 -12.95 -29.18
N ASP A 183 -17.12 -11.90 -29.99
CA ASP A 183 -17.81 -11.77 -31.27
C ASP A 183 -17.45 -12.92 -32.24
N GLU A 184 -16.18 -13.33 -32.28
CA GLU A 184 -15.72 -14.46 -33.08
C GLU A 184 -16.31 -15.79 -32.61
N VAL A 185 -16.37 -16.02 -31.28
CA VAL A 185 -17.02 -17.19 -30.69
C VAL A 185 -18.50 -17.20 -31.02
N THR A 186 -19.20 -16.07 -30.84
CA THR A 186 -20.63 -15.93 -31.17
C THR A 186 -20.91 -16.21 -32.64
N LYS A 187 -20.08 -15.68 -33.55
CA LYS A 187 -20.20 -15.94 -34.99
C LYS A 187 -19.96 -17.42 -35.32
N THR A 188 -18.99 -18.05 -34.66
CA THR A 188 -18.72 -19.48 -34.85
C THR A 188 -19.90 -20.35 -34.39
N ILE A 189 -20.52 -20.00 -33.25
CA ILE A 189 -21.73 -20.68 -32.76
C ILE A 189 -22.88 -20.53 -33.77
N ALA A 190 -23.11 -19.31 -34.29
CA ALA A 190 -24.16 -19.05 -35.26
C ALA A 190 -23.94 -19.75 -36.60
N ASN A 191 -22.69 -19.81 -37.09
CA ASN A 191 -22.38 -20.37 -38.41
C ASN A 191 -22.29 -21.90 -38.46
N LYS A 192 -22.07 -22.57 -37.33
CA LYS A 192 -21.84 -24.03 -37.29
C LYS A 192 -23.07 -24.85 -36.91
N ASP A 193 -24.28 -24.28 -36.96
CA ASP A 193 -25.54 -24.94 -36.56
C ASP A 193 -25.38 -25.71 -35.23
N ILE A 194 -24.67 -25.12 -34.27
CA ILE A 194 -24.37 -25.76 -32.99
C ILE A 194 -25.65 -25.73 -32.15
N ALA A 195 -26.22 -26.90 -31.90
CA ALA A 195 -27.41 -27.02 -31.08
C ALA A 195 -27.06 -26.71 -29.61
N VAL A 196 -27.51 -25.56 -29.12
CA VAL A 196 -27.33 -25.14 -27.72
C VAL A 196 -28.37 -25.84 -26.86
N ARG A 197 -27.93 -26.65 -25.89
CA ARG A 197 -28.83 -27.29 -24.92
C ARG A 197 -29.24 -26.27 -23.86
N GLY A 198 -30.52 -26.27 -23.46
CA GLY A 198 -30.98 -25.49 -22.32
C GLY A 198 -30.38 -25.97 -20.99
N GLU A 199 -30.70 -25.28 -19.90
CA GLU A 199 -30.22 -25.60 -18.55
C GLU A 199 -30.51 -27.04 -18.09
N ASP A 200 -31.53 -27.66 -18.68
CA ASP A 200 -31.99 -29.03 -18.43
C ASP A 200 -31.47 -30.07 -19.44
N ASN A 201 -30.49 -29.71 -20.28
CA ASN A 201 -29.96 -30.53 -21.36
C ASN A 201 -30.97 -30.88 -22.48
N HIS A 202 -32.11 -30.19 -22.59
CA HIS A 202 -33.08 -30.34 -23.70
C HIS A 202 -32.96 -29.23 -24.76
N PHE A 203 -33.32 -29.55 -26.00
CA PHE A 203 -33.55 -28.55 -27.05
C PHE A 203 -34.98 -28.03 -26.90
N THR A 204 -35.14 -26.73 -26.66
CA THR A 204 -36.43 -26.10 -26.37
C THR A 204 -37.18 -25.64 -27.62
N ALA A 205 -36.56 -25.74 -28.80
CA ALA A 205 -37.13 -25.38 -30.10
C ALA A 205 -37.12 -26.55 -31.08
N ASN A 206 -37.96 -26.49 -32.12
CA ASN A 206 -38.01 -27.49 -33.19
C ASN A 206 -36.67 -27.56 -33.93
N MET A 207 -36.06 -28.75 -33.98
CA MET A 207 -34.88 -29.01 -34.80
C MET A 207 -35.28 -29.38 -36.22
N ILE A 208 -34.76 -28.66 -37.22
CA ILE A 208 -34.86 -29.02 -38.64
C ILE A 208 -33.55 -29.72 -39.01
N VAL A 209 -33.63 -30.91 -39.61
CA VAL A 209 -32.45 -31.64 -40.08
C VAL A 209 -32.61 -31.89 -41.57
N ASP A 210 -31.79 -31.23 -42.38
CA ASP A 210 -31.89 -31.27 -43.85
C ASP A 210 -31.49 -32.63 -44.44
N LYS A 211 -30.70 -33.41 -43.69
CA LYS A 211 -30.32 -34.77 -44.04
C LYS A 211 -30.91 -35.74 -43.01
N PRO A 212 -31.30 -36.95 -43.42
CA PRO A 212 -31.70 -37.99 -42.47
C PRO A 212 -30.60 -38.15 -41.42
N ILE A 213 -30.94 -38.03 -40.13
CA ILE A 213 -30.00 -38.42 -39.08
C ILE A 213 -29.79 -39.92 -39.27
N ASP A 214 -28.54 -40.35 -39.45
CA ASP A 214 -28.25 -41.77 -39.60
C ASP A 214 -28.58 -42.48 -38.28
N GLY A 215 -29.77 -43.11 -38.24
CA GLY A 215 -30.37 -43.69 -37.03
C GLY A 215 -31.68 -43.04 -36.56
N SER A 216 -32.06 -41.83 -37.01
CA SER A 216 -33.42 -41.33 -36.73
C SER A 216 -34.40 -41.99 -37.69
N LEU A 217 -35.22 -42.88 -37.15
CA LEU A 217 -36.30 -43.57 -37.86
C LEU A 217 -35.84 -44.11 -39.21
N LYS A 218 -34.99 -45.16 -39.20
CA LYS A 218 -35.07 -46.16 -40.27
C LYS A 218 -36.54 -46.51 -40.38
N THR A 219 -37.18 -46.02 -41.44
CA THR A 219 -38.55 -46.29 -41.88
C THR A 219 -39.18 -47.39 -41.05
N ARG A 220 -40.16 -47.09 -40.18
CA ARG A 220 -41.09 -48.14 -39.76
C ARG A 220 -41.71 -48.60 -41.07
N VAL A 221 -41.18 -49.68 -41.62
CA VAL A 221 -41.87 -50.46 -42.64
C VAL A 221 -43.12 -50.91 -41.91
N THR A 222 -44.23 -50.23 -42.19
CA THR A 222 -45.52 -50.70 -41.72
C THR A 222 -45.71 -52.05 -42.37
N THR A 223 -45.59 -53.14 -41.59
CA THR A 223 -46.02 -54.47 -42.03
C THR A 223 -47.54 -54.45 -42.05
N VAL A 224 -48.11 -53.83 -43.07
CA VAL A 224 -49.54 -53.89 -43.32
C VAL A 224 -49.76 -55.19 -44.06
N THR A 225 -50.10 -56.23 -43.32
CA THR A 225 -50.23 -57.58 -43.86
C THR A 225 -51.60 -57.84 -44.48
N ASP A 226 -52.63 -57.07 -44.08
CA ASP A 226 -53.95 -57.14 -44.68
C ASP A 226 -54.74 -55.81 -44.67
N PHE A 227 -55.94 -55.83 -45.26
CA PHE A 227 -56.83 -54.68 -45.32
C PHE A 227 -57.48 -54.28 -43.98
N ALA A 228 -57.57 -55.19 -43.01
CA ALA A 228 -58.09 -54.89 -41.68
C ALA A 228 -57.10 -54.04 -40.86
N ASP A 229 -55.79 -54.29 -41.03
CA ASP A 229 -54.74 -53.45 -40.44
C ASP A 229 -54.81 -52.00 -40.95
N ILE A 230 -55.07 -51.84 -42.27
CA ILE A 230 -55.31 -50.54 -42.91
C ILE A 230 -56.54 -49.86 -42.28
N ALA A 231 -57.65 -50.61 -42.13
CA ALA A 231 -58.90 -50.08 -41.58
C ALA A 231 -58.74 -49.59 -40.13
N LYS A 232 -57.92 -50.25 -39.32
CA LYS A 232 -57.64 -49.86 -37.93
C LYS A 232 -56.76 -48.60 -37.84
N ALA A 233 -55.80 -48.47 -38.75
CA ALA A 233 -54.98 -47.26 -38.85
C ALA A 233 -55.82 -46.05 -39.29
N ILE A 234 -56.76 -46.27 -40.22
CA ILE A 234 -57.70 -45.25 -40.71
C ILE A 234 -58.54 -44.65 -39.59
N THR A 235 -59.09 -45.45 -38.69
CA THR A 235 -59.93 -44.96 -37.58
C THR A 235 -59.12 -44.29 -36.46
N THR A 236 -57.85 -44.68 -36.29
CA THR A 236 -56.97 -44.14 -35.25
C THR A 236 -56.41 -42.77 -35.64
N TYR A 237 -56.19 -42.53 -36.95
CA TYR A 237 -55.63 -41.29 -37.48
C TYR A 237 -56.61 -40.63 -38.47
N PRO A 238 -57.63 -39.90 -37.98
CA PRO A 238 -58.59 -39.21 -38.83
C PRO A 238 -57.91 -38.04 -39.58
N GLY A 239 -58.21 -37.88 -40.88
CA GLY A 239 -57.62 -36.82 -41.71
C GLY A 239 -57.80 -37.05 -43.21
N GLN A 240 -57.25 -36.14 -44.02
CA GLN A 240 -57.19 -36.30 -45.48
C GLN A 240 -56.06 -37.28 -45.83
N TRP A 241 -56.44 -38.48 -46.29
CA TRP A 241 -55.48 -39.48 -46.72
C TRP A 241 -55.02 -39.17 -48.15
N ALA A 242 -53.71 -39.10 -48.36
CA ALA A 242 -53.11 -38.78 -49.65
C ALA A 242 -51.99 -39.78 -49.99
N ASN A 243 -51.82 -40.05 -51.28
CA ASN A 243 -50.69 -40.80 -51.82
C ASN A 243 -49.94 -39.92 -52.81
N ASN A 244 -48.62 -39.75 -52.62
CA ASN A 244 -47.78 -38.85 -53.42
C ASN A 244 -48.41 -37.45 -53.59
N GLY A 245 -48.96 -36.90 -52.51
CA GLY A 245 -49.56 -35.56 -52.50
C GLY A 245 -50.91 -35.43 -53.21
N LYS A 246 -51.49 -36.54 -53.69
CA LYS A 246 -52.86 -36.56 -54.22
C LYS A 246 -53.81 -37.15 -53.20
N ASN A 247 -54.84 -36.38 -52.85
CA ASN A 247 -55.92 -36.85 -51.99
C ASN A 247 -56.60 -38.05 -52.63
N ILE A 248 -56.83 -39.09 -51.83
CA ILE A 248 -57.57 -40.26 -52.25
C ILE A 248 -59.04 -39.87 -52.28
N ALA A 249 -59.68 -39.98 -53.45
CA ALA A 249 -61.02 -39.45 -53.72
C ALA A 249 -62.13 -39.97 -52.77
N ASN A 250 -61.88 -41.09 -52.08
CA ASN A 250 -62.78 -41.70 -51.11
C ASN A 250 -62.08 -41.93 -49.76
N ALA A 251 -61.26 -40.96 -49.33
CA ALA A 251 -60.66 -41.05 -48.01
C ALA A 251 -61.79 -41.20 -46.96
N PRO A 252 -61.67 -42.11 -45.99
CA PRO A 252 -62.79 -42.57 -45.15
C PRO A 252 -63.51 -41.48 -44.35
N PHE A 253 -62.94 -40.27 -44.25
CA PHE A 253 -63.49 -39.12 -43.53
C PHE A 253 -63.48 -37.82 -44.36
N ALA A 254 -63.44 -37.90 -45.69
CA ALA A 254 -63.41 -36.72 -46.56
C ALA A 254 -64.80 -36.06 -46.73
N SER A 255 -65.25 -35.32 -45.70
CA SER A 255 -66.09 -34.12 -45.78
C SER A 255 -67.00 -34.00 -44.55
N GLY A 256 -66.79 -32.98 -43.71
CA GLY A 256 -67.71 -32.63 -42.64
C GLY A 256 -67.18 -31.44 -41.84
N ASN A 257 -67.84 -30.29 -41.98
CA ASN A 257 -67.52 -29.06 -41.28
C ASN A 257 -67.52 -29.27 -39.76
N TYR A 258 -66.45 -28.83 -39.10
CA TYR A 258 -66.44 -28.67 -37.65
C TYR A 258 -67.20 -27.39 -37.29
N THR A 259 -68.26 -27.51 -36.49
CA THR A 259 -68.67 -26.47 -35.52
C THR A 259 -68.04 -26.78 -34.18
#